data_AF-A0A960J786-F1
#
_entry.id   AF-A0A960J786-F1
#
_cell.length_a   1.000
_cell.length_b   1.000
_cell.length_c   1.000
_cell.angle_alpha   90.00
_cell.angle_beta   90.00
_cell.angle_gamma   90.00
#
_symmetry.space_group_name_H-M   'P 1'
#
loop_
_entity.id
_entity.type
_entity.pdbx_description
1 polymer ?
#
loop_
_entity_poly.entity_id
_entity_poly.type
_entity_poly.pdbx_seq_one_letter_code
_entity_poly.pdbx_strand_id
1 'polypeptide(L)'
;MAKYPAELADAFRKVVEGEVRFDTYSKILYSTDASVWQIEPIGAVIPKHAGDVVETVKLAARHRVPVLPRGGATSLSGQTVGEAIHIDFAKYMNQILEINEEEHWVRVQPGVVQDQLSRYLKPYGFQFGPATSSASRATLGGMIGNNSAGSHSILWGKTMDHVLELKVVLADGSEAWFRPVENGMLESLSKGDGLEARLYRDSLALGAK
;
A
#
# COMPACT_ATOMS: atom_id res chain seq x y z
N MET A 1 8.22 31.10 -5.96
CA MET A 1 6.82 30.68 -6.21
C MET A 1 6.58 29.38 -5.44
N ALA A 2 5.39 29.18 -4.87
CA ALA A 2 5.06 27.92 -4.20
C ALA A 2 5.07 26.76 -5.22
N LYS A 3 5.70 25.64 -4.88
CA LYS A 3 5.86 24.46 -5.76
C LYS A 3 4.52 23.75 -6.04
N TYR A 4 3.54 23.92 -5.16
CA TYR A 4 2.21 23.31 -5.27
C TYR A 4 1.09 24.35 -5.05
N PRO A 5 -0.14 24.09 -5.56
CA PRO A 5 -1.27 24.99 -5.39
C PRO A 5 -1.64 25.20 -3.91
N ALA A 6 -1.97 26.44 -3.52
CA ALA A 6 -2.37 26.77 -2.15
C ALA A 6 -3.69 26.09 -1.74
N GLU A 7 -4.59 25.86 -2.70
CA GLU A 7 -5.91 25.24 -2.46
C GLU A 7 -5.90 23.72 -2.42
N LEU A 8 -4.73 23.09 -2.52
CA LEU A 8 -4.62 21.63 -2.64
C LEU A 8 -5.27 20.89 -1.45
N ALA A 9 -5.09 21.39 -0.24
CA ALA A 9 -5.69 20.81 0.96
C ALA A 9 -7.22 20.82 0.90
N ASP A 10 -7.82 21.92 0.45
CA ASP A 10 -9.28 22.05 0.34
C ASP A 10 -9.83 21.23 -0.81
N ALA A 11 -9.08 21.07 -1.90
CA ALA A 11 -9.43 20.17 -2.99
C ALA A 11 -9.52 18.71 -2.50
N PHE A 12 -8.54 18.24 -1.71
CA PHE A 12 -8.59 16.89 -1.13
C PHE A 12 -9.78 16.74 -0.16
N ARG A 13 -10.03 17.71 0.72
CA ARG A 13 -11.15 17.66 1.69
C ARG A 13 -12.53 17.57 1.05
N LYS A 14 -12.69 18.05 -0.18
CA LYS A 14 -13.96 17.98 -0.92
C LYS A 14 -14.26 16.59 -1.49
N VAL A 15 -13.24 15.74 -1.68
CA VAL A 15 -13.37 14.47 -2.40
C VAL A 15 -13.02 13.24 -1.56
N VAL A 16 -12.39 13.43 -0.40
CA VAL A 16 -12.00 12.37 0.53
C VAL A 16 -12.88 12.43 1.78
N GLU A 17 -13.45 11.28 2.17
CA GLU A 17 -14.24 11.13 3.41
C GLU A 17 -13.34 10.92 4.66
N GLY A 18 -12.15 10.37 4.44
CA GLY A 18 -11.07 10.27 5.42
C GLY A 18 -10.50 11.63 5.84
N GLU A 19 -9.37 11.59 6.55
CA GLU A 19 -8.76 12.82 7.06
C GLU A 19 -7.77 13.40 6.06
N VAL A 20 -7.72 14.73 5.97
CA VAL A 20 -6.78 15.48 5.13
C VAL A 20 -6.01 16.45 6.01
N ARG A 21 -4.71 16.19 6.21
CA ARG A 21 -3.86 16.89 7.16
C ARG A 21 -2.69 17.58 6.46
N PHE A 22 -2.72 18.91 6.46
CA PHE A 22 -1.71 19.78 5.83
C PHE A 22 -1.09 20.77 6.83
N ASP A 23 -1.50 20.68 8.10
CA ASP A 23 -0.95 21.50 9.18
C ASP A 23 0.50 21.11 9.50
N THR A 24 1.25 22.05 10.08
CA THR A 24 2.66 21.89 10.41
C THR A 24 2.92 20.70 11.34
N TYR A 25 2.04 20.46 12.31
CA TYR A 25 2.23 19.37 13.27
C TYR A 25 2.15 18.00 12.57
N SER A 26 1.14 17.81 11.74
CA SER A 26 1.01 16.59 10.93
C SER A 26 2.20 16.42 9.99
N LYS A 27 2.64 17.47 9.30
CA LYS A 27 3.82 17.38 8.42
C LYS A 27 5.08 16.94 9.14
N ILE A 28 5.32 17.47 10.35
CA ILE A 28 6.43 17.04 11.20
C ILE A 28 6.29 15.55 11.56
N LEU A 29 5.09 15.12 11.99
CA LEU A 29 4.83 13.73 12.37
C LEU A 29 5.08 12.74 11.22
N TYR A 30 4.76 13.13 9.99
CA TYR A 30 4.97 12.32 8.79
C TYR A 30 6.35 12.52 8.13
N SER A 31 7.20 13.38 8.68
CA SER A 31 8.51 13.70 8.08
C SER A 31 9.59 12.64 8.30
N THR A 32 9.39 11.73 9.24
CA THR A 32 10.36 10.69 9.61
C THR A 32 9.75 9.29 9.48
N ASP A 33 10.63 8.30 9.43
CA ASP A 33 10.30 6.89 9.67
C ASP A 33 11.36 6.28 10.59
N ALA A 34 11.49 4.95 10.64
CA ALA A 34 12.49 4.31 11.50
C ALA A 34 13.93 4.43 10.95
N SER A 35 14.14 5.09 9.80
CA SER A 35 15.45 5.38 9.25
C SER A 35 16.05 6.69 9.79
N VAL A 36 17.23 7.06 9.27
CA VAL A 36 17.91 8.33 9.58
C VAL A 36 17.38 9.52 8.79
N TRP A 37 16.47 9.28 7.83
CA TRP A 37 16.02 10.31 6.90
C TRP A 37 14.86 11.13 7.47
N GLN A 38 14.86 12.43 7.18
CA GLN A 38 13.77 13.34 7.49
C GLN A 38 13.46 14.21 6.26
N ILE A 39 12.26 14.06 5.71
CA ILE A 39 11.79 14.83 4.55
C ILE A 39 10.35 15.27 4.83
N GLU A 40 10.11 16.58 4.83
CA GLU A 40 8.77 17.13 5.04
C GLU A 40 7.82 16.73 3.90
N PRO A 41 6.65 16.15 4.20
CA PRO A 41 5.65 15.85 3.18
C PRO A 41 4.86 17.09 2.76
N ILE A 42 4.22 17.00 1.61
CA ILE A 42 3.30 18.06 1.12
C ILE A 42 2.06 18.13 2.02
N GLY A 43 1.60 16.96 2.48
CA GLY A 43 0.46 16.74 3.35
C GLY A 43 0.21 15.24 3.49
N ALA A 44 -0.78 14.86 4.27
CA ALA A 44 -1.20 13.48 4.47
C ALA A 44 -2.70 13.31 4.26
N VAL A 45 -3.08 12.18 3.66
CA VAL A 45 -4.44 11.69 3.55
C VAL A 45 -4.53 10.37 4.31
N ILE A 46 -5.53 10.24 5.18
CA ILE A 46 -5.80 9.02 5.95
C ILE A 46 -7.14 8.46 5.47
N PRO A 47 -7.14 7.62 4.41
CA PRO A 47 -8.36 7.15 3.76
C PRO A 47 -9.16 6.22 4.67
N LYS A 48 -10.49 6.27 4.57
CA LYS A 48 -11.40 5.33 5.23
C LYS A 48 -11.72 4.10 4.37
N HIS A 49 -11.69 4.25 3.05
CA HIS A 49 -12.04 3.20 2.10
C HIS A 49 -11.30 3.37 0.76
N ALA A 50 -11.40 2.37 -0.12
CA ALA A 50 -10.73 2.40 -1.44
C ALA A 50 -11.10 3.64 -2.29
N GLY A 51 -12.34 4.11 -2.21
CA GLY A 51 -12.77 5.34 -2.90
C GLY A 51 -11.93 6.59 -2.55
N ASP A 52 -11.56 6.77 -1.28
CA ASP A 52 -10.69 7.88 -0.87
C ASP A 52 -9.30 7.77 -1.52
N VAL A 53 -8.79 6.55 -1.65
CA VAL A 53 -7.49 6.28 -2.29
C VAL A 53 -7.55 6.63 -3.78
N VAL A 54 -8.61 6.19 -4.46
CA VAL A 54 -8.87 6.49 -5.87
C VAL A 54 -8.93 8.00 -6.10
N GLU A 55 -9.76 8.71 -5.33
CA GLU A 55 -9.89 10.17 -5.48
C GLU A 55 -8.61 10.91 -5.13
N THR A 56 -7.85 10.42 -4.13
CA THR A 56 -6.55 10.97 -3.78
C THR A 56 -5.57 10.85 -4.95
N VAL A 57 -5.44 9.66 -5.54
CA VAL A 57 -4.52 9.41 -6.66
C VAL A 57 -4.93 10.22 -7.89
N LYS A 58 -6.22 10.24 -8.24
CA LYS A 58 -6.72 11.04 -9.38
C LYS A 58 -6.45 12.53 -9.20
N LEU A 59 -6.74 13.09 -8.02
CA LEU A 59 -6.53 14.50 -7.75
C LEU A 59 -5.03 14.84 -7.75
N ALA A 60 -4.20 14.01 -7.13
CA ALA A 60 -2.75 14.17 -7.15
C ALA A 60 -2.18 14.13 -8.59
N ALA A 61 -2.63 13.18 -9.41
CA ALA A 61 -2.24 13.09 -10.82
C ALA A 61 -2.64 14.34 -11.62
N ARG A 62 -3.88 14.85 -11.43
CA ARG A 62 -4.34 16.10 -12.07
C ARG A 62 -3.47 17.30 -11.72
N HIS A 63 -3.03 17.40 -10.48
CA HIS A 63 -2.17 18.49 -10.01
C HIS A 63 -0.67 18.20 -10.15
N ARG A 64 -0.28 17.04 -10.72
CA ARG A 64 1.11 16.57 -10.84
C ARG A 64 1.86 16.56 -9.51
N VAL A 65 1.16 16.14 -8.46
CA VAL A 65 1.69 16.00 -7.11
C VAL A 65 2.04 14.54 -6.86
N PRO A 66 3.27 14.21 -6.39
CA PRO A 66 3.61 12.84 -6.07
C PRO A 66 2.80 12.34 -4.88
N VAL A 67 2.48 11.03 -4.89
CA VAL A 67 1.85 10.33 -3.78
C VAL A 67 2.83 9.30 -3.21
N LEU A 68 2.74 9.05 -1.91
CA LEU A 68 3.55 8.07 -1.20
C LEU A 68 2.64 7.22 -0.31
N PRO A 69 2.40 5.93 -0.63
CA PRO A 69 1.64 5.05 0.24
C PRO A 69 2.45 4.74 1.50
N ARG A 70 1.81 4.85 2.67
CA ARG A 70 2.45 4.73 3.97
C ARG A 70 1.63 3.82 4.89
N GLY A 71 2.33 2.92 5.57
CA GLY A 71 1.78 2.08 6.62
C GLY A 71 2.34 2.49 7.98
N GLY A 72 2.77 1.51 8.78
CA GLY A 72 3.33 1.75 10.12
C GLY A 72 4.68 2.48 10.19
N ALA A 73 5.24 2.92 9.05
CA ALA A 73 6.48 3.71 8.97
C ALA A 73 7.70 3.09 9.68
N THR A 74 7.82 1.77 9.61
CA THR A 74 8.91 1.01 10.26
C THR A 74 10.08 0.71 9.35
N SER A 75 10.12 1.28 8.13
CA SER A 75 11.25 1.11 7.21
C SER A 75 12.52 1.75 7.79
N LEU A 76 13.65 1.07 7.60
CA LEU A 76 14.98 1.55 7.98
C LEU A 76 15.71 2.22 6.80
N SER A 77 15.08 2.31 5.63
CA SER A 77 15.71 2.74 4.38
C SER A 77 15.10 4.01 3.78
N GLY A 78 14.24 4.71 4.52
CA GLY A 78 13.61 5.95 4.07
C GLY A 78 12.51 5.77 3.03
N GLN A 79 12.00 4.54 2.86
CA GLN A 79 10.97 4.23 1.86
C GLN A 79 9.62 4.88 2.17
N THR A 80 9.43 5.32 3.42
CA THR A 80 8.16 5.90 3.86
C THR A 80 8.21 7.41 4.06
N VAL A 81 9.34 8.06 3.73
CA VAL A 81 9.50 9.52 3.78
C VAL A 81 9.72 10.09 2.38
N GLY A 82 9.25 11.32 2.15
CA GLY A 82 9.37 11.97 0.85
C GLY A 82 8.45 13.18 0.73
N GLU A 83 8.85 14.11 -0.14
CA GLU A 83 8.08 15.32 -0.46
C GLU A 83 6.90 14.96 -1.37
N ALA A 84 5.86 14.37 -0.78
CA ALA A 84 4.67 13.83 -1.45
C ALA A 84 3.42 13.99 -0.58
N ILE A 85 2.25 13.70 -1.17
CA ILE A 85 1.04 13.40 -0.39
C ILE A 85 1.17 12.00 0.17
N HIS A 86 1.34 11.89 1.48
CA HIS A 86 1.40 10.61 2.16
C HIS A 86 0.00 10.03 2.28
N ILE A 87 -0.21 8.78 1.88
CA ILE A 87 -1.49 8.07 2.02
C ILE A 87 -1.33 7.04 3.14
N ASP A 88 -1.83 7.36 4.33
CA ASP A 88 -1.65 6.52 5.53
C ASP A 88 -2.81 5.55 5.74
N PHE A 89 -2.55 4.28 5.48
CA PHE A 89 -3.56 3.22 5.57
C PHE A 89 -3.78 2.69 6.99
N ALA A 90 -2.94 3.04 7.96
CA ALA A 90 -2.89 2.34 9.25
C ALA A 90 -4.09 2.60 10.17
N LYS A 91 -4.74 3.76 10.05
CA LYS A 91 -5.79 4.18 10.98
C LYS A 91 -7.15 3.53 10.72
N TYR A 92 -7.65 3.58 9.48
CA TYR A 92 -9.02 3.16 9.14
C TYR A 92 -9.07 1.92 8.25
N MET A 93 -8.10 1.74 7.35
CA MET A 93 -8.06 0.59 6.44
C MET A 93 -7.28 -0.58 7.04
N ASN A 94 -7.66 -1.03 8.24
CA ASN A 94 -6.95 -2.03 9.05
C ASN A 94 -7.81 -3.23 9.49
N GLN A 95 -8.82 -3.58 8.67
CA GLN A 95 -9.72 -4.70 8.93
C GLN A 95 -9.22 -6.01 8.32
N ILE A 96 -9.43 -7.11 9.04
CA ILE A 96 -9.36 -8.47 8.50
C ILE A 96 -10.77 -8.79 7.98
N LEU A 97 -10.89 -9.05 6.68
CA LEU A 97 -12.17 -9.06 5.98
C LEU A 97 -12.78 -10.46 5.93
N GLU A 98 -11.94 -11.48 5.77
CA GLU A 98 -12.37 -12.85 5.56
C GLU A 98 -11.23 -13.82 5.83
N ILE A 99 -11.57 -15.02 6.33
CA ILE A 99 -10.67 -16.17 6.45
C ILE A 99 -11.35 -17.38 5.82
N ASN A 100 -10.60 -18.14 5.04
CA ASN A 100 -10.99 -19.45 4.56
C ASN A 100 -10.09 -20.50 5.20
N GLU A 101 -10.64 -21.25 6.14
CA GLU A 101 -9.92 -22.30 6.87
C GLU A 101 -9.67 -23.55 6.03
N GLU A 102 -10.50 -23.82 5.03
CA GLU A 102 -10.35 -24.99 4.17
C GLU A 102 -9.22 -24.79 3.14
N GLU A 103 -9.13 -23.58 2.60
CA GLU A 103 -8.15 -23.21 1.57
C GLU A 103 -6.92 -22.48 2.13
N HIS A 104 -6.86 -22.27 3.45
CA HIS A 104 -5.74 -21.65 4.17
C HIS A 104 -5.36 -20.23 3.70
N TRP A 105 -6.35 -19.37 3.45
CA TRP A 105 -6.09 -17.97 3.11
C TRP A 105 -6.88 -16.98 3.96
N VAL A 106 -6.37 -15.74 4.01
CA VAL A 106 -6.99 -14.63 4.72
C VAL A 106 -6.94 -13.38 3.86
N ARG A 107 -8.05 -12.65 3.81
CA ARG A 107 -8.17 -11.38 3.08
C ARG A 107 -8.17 -10.22 4.05
N VAL A 108 -7.27 -9.27 3.84
CA VAL A 108 -7.01 -8.17 4.78
C VAL A 108 -6.91 -6.83 4.06
N GLN A 109 -7.20 -5.75 4.78
CA GLN A 109 -6.87 -4.40 4.34
C GLN A 109 -5.38 -4.07 4.59
N PRO A 110 -4.79 -3.13 3.84
CA PRO A 110 -3.34 -2.89 3.88
C PRO A 110 -2.82 -2.39 5.23
N GLY A 111 -3.66 -1.75 6.05
CA GLY A 111 -3.30 -1.21 7.36
C GLY A 111 -3.30 -2.23 8.49
N VAL A 112 -3.68 -3.50 8.26
CA VAL A 112 -3.61 -4.53 9.30
C VAL A 112 -2.18 -4.68 9.78
N VAL A 113 -1.96 -4.64 11.09
CA VAL A 113 -0.63 -4.83 11.69
C VAL A 113 -0.32 -6.33 11.77
N GLN A 114 0.94 -6.71 11.54
CA GLN A 114 1.38 -8.10 11.55
C GLN A 114 0.95 -8.84 12.83
N ASP A 115 1.19 -8.30 14.02
CA ASP A 115 0.78 -8.95 15.28
C ASP A 115 -0.74 -9.05 15.45
N GLN A 116 -1.50 -8.12 14.86
CA GLN A 116 -2.97 -8.20 14.85
C GLN A 116 -3.41 -9.41 14.02
N LEU A 117 -2.82 -9.61 12.85
CA LEU A 117 -3.07 -10.78 12.01
C LEU A 117 -2.68 -12.07 12.72
N SER A 118 -1.47 -12.14 13.30
CA SER A 118 -1.01 -13.30 14.05
C SER A 118 -1.95 -13.67 15.20
N ARG A 119 -2.44 -12.67 15.95
CA ARG A 119 -3.42 -12.89 17.03
C ARG A 119 -4.77 -13.37 16.52
N TYR A 120 -5.23 -12.85 15.39
CA TYR A 120 -6.48 -13.25 14.77
C TYR A 120 -6.44 -14.69 14.23
N LEU A 121 -5.31 -15.10 13.64
CA LEU A 121 -5.14 -16.44 13.05
C LEU A 121 -4.88 -17.54 14.08
N LYS A 122 -4.37 -17.19 15.27
CA LYS A 122 -3.98 -18.16 16.31
C LYS A 122 -5.07 -19.17 16.70
N PRO A 123 -6.35 -18.79 16.90
CA PRO A 123 -7.42 -19.75 17.22
C PRO A 123 -7.67 -20.79 16.12
N TYR A 124 -7.33 -20.45 14.87
CA TYR A 124 -7.51 -21.32 13.70
C TYR A 124 -6.28 -22.22 13.44
N GLY A 125 -5.22 -22.11 14.25
CA GLY A 125 -3.98 -22.86 14.05
C GLY A 125 -3.12 -22.35 12.89
N PHE A 126 -3.43 -21.18 12.33
CA PHE A 126 -2.65 -20.58 11.23
C PHE A 126 -1.69 -19.49 11.72
N GLN A 127 -0.65 -19.25 10.93
CA GLN A 127 0.30 -18.17 11.14
C GLN A 127 0.78 -17.61 9.80
N PHE A 128 0.91 -16.28 9.73
CA PHE A 128 1.59 -15.62 8.62
C PHE A 128 3.11 -15.77 8.75
N GLY A 129 3.76 -16.31 7.71
CA GLY A 129 5.15 -16.77 7.78
C GLY A 129 6.18 -15.70 8.16
N PRO A 130 6.28 -14.56 7.44
CA PRO A 130 7.31 -13.57 7.70
C PRO A 130 7.19 -12.96 9.10
N ALA A 131 8.23 -13.13 9.94
CA ALA A 131 8.31 -12.60 11.30
C ALA A 131 9.25 -11.39 11.40
N THR A 132 8.74 -10.16 11.29
CA THR A 132 9.59 -8.95 11.35
C THR A 132 9.88 -8.52 12.79
N SER A 133 11.02 -7.86 13.02
CA SER A 133 11.33 -7.28 14.35
C SER A 133 10.38 -6.15 14.75
N SER A 134 9.66 -5.58 13.79
CA SER A 134 8.69 -4.50 13.96
C SER A 134 7.23 -4.98 13.94
N ALA A 135 6.96 -6.27 14.17
CA ALA A 135 5.65 -6.89 13.98
C ALA A 135 4.49 -6.20 14.73
N SER A 136 4.77 -5.50 15.83
CA SER A 136 3.78 -4.75 16.62
C SER A 136 3.29 -3.46 15.95
N ARG A 137 3.93 -3.02 14.86
CA ARG A 137 3.57 -1.79 14.10
C ARG A 137 3.60 -1.99 12.59
N ALA A 138 4.39 -2.95 12.08
CA ALA A 138 4.50 -3.22 10.65
C ALA A 138 3.15 -3.65 10.09
N THR A 139 2.67 -2.90 9.10
CA THR A 139 1.40 -3.16 8.42
C THR A 139 1.62 -4.08 7.22
N LEU A 140 0.67 -4.95 6.92
CA LEU A 140 0.71 -5.91 5.81
C LEU A 140 0.97 -5.22 4.45
N GLY A 141 0.34 -4.08 4.17
CA GLY A 141 0.59 -3.32 2.94
C GLY A 141 2.03 -2.80 2.83
N GLY A 142 2.62 -2.38 3.95
CA GLY A 142 4.03 -1.99 4.01
C GLY A 142 4.97 -3.18 3.82
N MET A 143 4.64 -4.34 4.40
CA MET A 143 5.39 -5.58 4.20
C MET A 143 5.37 -6.02 2.72
N ILE A 144 4.24 -5.87 2.04
CA ILE A 144 4.11 -6.16 0.60
C ILE A 144 4.98 -5.18 -0.21
N GLY A 145 4.87 -3.88 0.04
CA GLY A 145 5.65 -2.86 -0.66
C GLY A 145 7.17 -2.99 -0.49
N ASN A 146 7.61 -3.54 0.64
CA ASN A 146 9.03 -3.77 0.92
C ASN A 146 9.49 -5.22 0.62
N ASN A 147 8.59 -6.12 0.20
CA ASN A 147 8.81 -7.57 0.17
C ASN A 147 9.53 -8.07 1.45
N SER A 148 9.00 -7.67 2.60
CA SER A 148 9.65 -7.88 3.89
C SER A 148 9.94 -9.37 4.15
N ALA A 149 11.13 -9.61 4.68
CA ALA A 149 11.52 -10.89 5.23
C ALA A 149 11.47 -10.84 6.77
N GLY A 150 11.57 -12.00 7.40
CA GLY A 150 11.63 -12.13 8.85
C GLY A 150 12.66 -13.15 9.30
N SER A 151 12.81 -13.30 10.61
CA SER A 151 13.75 -14.27 11.23
C SER A 151 13.52 -15.71 10.77
N HIS A 152 12.28 -16.04 10.36
CA HIS A 152 11.90 -17.36 9.89
C HIS A 152 11.78 -17.48 8.36
N SER A 153 12.27 -16.49 7.61
CA SER A 153 12.15 -16.49 6.15
C SER A 153 12.88 -17.65 5.45
N ILE A 154 13.87 -18.25 6.09
CA ILE A 154 14.52 -19.47 5.59
C ILE A 154 13.54 -20.65 5.55
N LEU A 155 12.64 -20.74 6.53
CA LEU A 155 11.66 -21.83 6.63
C LEU A 155 10.36 -21.52 5.89
N TRP A 156 9.93 -20.25 5.93
CA TRP A 156 8.57 -19.86 5.51
C TRP A 156 8.55 -18.82 4.40
N GLY A 157 9.68 -18.38 3.84
CA GLY A 157 9.70 -17.39 2.77
C GLY A 157 9.48 -15.94 3.23
N LYS A 158 9.37 -15.04 2.26
CA LYS A 158 9.18 -13.59 2.40
C LYS A 158 7.73 -13.22 2.11
N THR A 159 7.35 -11.97 2.32
CA THR A 159 5.95 -11.53 2.12
C THR A 159 5.39 -11.89 0.74
N MET A 160 6.15 -11.73 -0.34
CA MET A 160 5.66 -12.05 -1.69
C MET A 160 5.26 -13.53 -1.85
N ASP A 161 5.92 -14.46 -1.15
CA ASP A 161 5.62 -15.90 -1.21
C ASP A 161 4.25 -16.24 -0.58
N HIS A 162 3.63 -15.29 0.12
CA HIS A 162 2.33 -15.43 0.80
C HIS A 162 1.22 -14.59 0.16
N VAL A 163 1.51 -13.89 -0.94
CA VAL A 163 0.52 -13.06 -1.64
C VAL A 163 -0.15 -13.88 -2.75
N LEU A 164 -1.43 -14.18 -2.56
CA LEU A 164 -2.24 -14.86 -3.58
C LEU A 164 -2.80 -13.87 -4.60
N GLU A 165 -3.27 -12.72 -4.14
CA GLU A 165 -3.87 -11.69 -4.99
C GLU A 165 -3.81 -10.31 -4.32
N LEU A 166 -3.90 -9.26 -5.14
CA LEU A 166 -3.91 -7.87 -4.70
C LEU A 166 -4.95 -7.08 -5.49
N LYS A 167 -5.84 -6.40 -4.77
CA LYS A 167 -6.62 -5.29 -5.31
C LYS A 167 -5.86 -3.99 -5.08
N VAL A 168 -5.56 -3.26 -6.14
CA VAL A 168 -4.72 -2.05 -6.09
C VAL A 168 -5.35 -0.87 -6.81
N VAL A 169 -4.90 0.34 -6.47
CA VAL A 169 -5.19 1.57 -7.22
C VAL A 169 -3.93 1.94 -8.00
N LEU A 170 -4.03 2.03 -9.32
CA LEU A 170 -2.93 2.39 -10.21
C LEU A 170 -2.72 3.91 -10.27
N ALA A 171 -1.61 4.34 -10.88
CA ALA A 171 -1.20 5.75 -10.89
C ALA A 171 -2.15 6.71 -11.63
N ASP A 172 -3.04 6.18 -12.49
CA ASP A 172 -4.12 6.94 -13.14
C ASP A 172 -5.43 6.96 -12.32
N GLY A 173 -5.42 6.29 -11.16
CA GLY A 173 -6.56 6.14 -10.27
C GLY A 173 -7.55 5.04 -10.69
N SER A 174 -7.23 4.22 -11.69
CA SER A 174 -7.99 3.01 -11.98
C SER A 174 -7.72 1.93 -10.93
N GLU A 175 -8.71 1.08 -10.66
CA GLU A 175 -8.52 -0.10 -9.83
C GLU A 175 -8.12 -1.29 -10.71
N ALA A 176 -7.20 -2.12 -10.21
CA ALA A 176 -6.78 -3.36 -10.86
C ALA A 176 -6.74 -4.50 -9.85
N TRP A 177 -6.91 -5.73 -10.33
CA TRP A 177 -6.85 -6.93 -9.50
C TRP A 177 -5.81 -7.89 -10.05
N PHE A 178 -4.66 -7.93 -9.39
CA PHE A 178 -3.56 -8.80 -9.77
C PHE A 178 -3.61 -10.12 -9.01
N ARG A 179 -3.45 -11.21 -9.74
CA ARG A 179 -3.40 -12.60 -9.26
C ARG A 179 -2.59 -13.44 -10.26
N PRO A 180 -2.16 -14.66 -9.91
CA PRO A 180 -1.58 -15.58 -10.89
C PRO A 180 -2.46 -15.69 -12.14
N VAL A 181 -1.85 -15.50 -13.30
CA VAL A 181 -2.52 -15.57 -14.59
C VAL A 181 -1.99 -16.79 -15.34
N GLU A 182 -2.88 -17.62 -15.88
CA GLU A 182 -2.49 -18.73 -16.74
C GLU A 182 -1.86 -18.22 -18.04
N ASN A 183 -0.85 -18.94 -18.56
CA ASN A 183 -0.04 -18.49 -19.71
C ASN A 183 -0.86 -18.12 -20.97
N GLY A 184 -2.06 -18.67 -21.17
CA GLY A 184 -2.94 -18.33 -22.30
C GLY A 184 -3.81 -17.08 -22.10
N MET A 185 -4.04 -16.66 -20.85
CA MET A 185 -4.89 -15.51 -20.52
C MET A 185 -4.12 -14.18 -20.54
N LEU A 186 -2.80 -14.25 -20.33
CA LEU A 186 -1.91 -13.09 -20.29
C LEU A 186 -1.89 -12.31 -21.62
N GLU A 187 -1.91 -13.01 -22.76
CA GLU A 187 -2.01 -12.37 -24.08
C GLU A 187 -3.33 -11.64 -24.27
N SER A 188 -4.43 -12.18 -23.74
CA SER A 188 -5.74 -11.54 -23.81
C SER A 188 -5.78 -10.27 -22.94
N LEU A 189 -5.32 -10.36 -21.69
CA LEU A 189 -5.28 -9.23 -20.76
C LEU A 189 -4.37 -8.11 -21.26
N SER A 190 -3.26 -8.47 -21.91
CA SER A 190 -2.32 -7.49 -22.48
C SER A 190 -2.83 -6.78 -23.73
N LYS A 191 -3.90 -7.28 -24.38
CA LYS A 191 -4.58 -6.62 -25.50
C LYS A 191 -5.62 -5.58 -25.06
N GLY A 192 -5.92 -5.52 -23.76
CA GLY A 192 -6.85 -4.52 -23.22
C GLY A 192 -6.33 -3.09 -23.33
N ASP A 193 -7.23 -2.16 -23.00
CA ASP A 193 -6.95 -0.74 -22.87
C ASP A 193 -6.57 -0.36 -21.43
N GLY A 194 -5.99 0.82 -21.24
CA GLY A 194 -5.67 1.36 -19.92
C GLY A 194 -4.34 0.92 -19.33
N LEU A 195 -4.09 1.35 -18.09
CA LEU A 195 -2.80 1.16 -17.43
C LEU A 195 -2.55 -0.29 -17.00
N GLU A 196 -3.59 -1.03 -16.60
CA GLU A 196 -3.48 -2.45 -16.24
C GLU A 196 -2.98 -3.29 -17.42
N ALA A 197 -3.62 -3.19 -18.59
CA ALA A 197 -3.19 -3.90 -19.79
C ALA A 197 -1.76 -3.53 -20.22
N ARG A 198 -1.37 -2.27 -20.03
CA ARG A 198 0.01 -1.82 -20.26
C ARG A 198 0.99 -2.50 -19.30
N LEU A 199 0.66 -2.63 -18.02
CA LEU A 199 1.52 -3.32 -17.04
C LEU A 199 1.74 -4.80 -17.42
N TYR A 200 0.73 -5.47 -17.95
CA TYR A 200 0.89 -6.83 -18.48
C TYR A 200 1.84 -6.88 -19.69
N ARG A 201 1.70 -5.96 -20.65
CA ARG A 201 2.61 -5.86 -21.81
C ARG A 201 4.05 -5.61 -21.38
N ASP A 202 4.25 -4.66 -20.47
CA ASP A 202 5.58 -4.28 -19.99
C ASP A 202 6.23 -5.43 -19.21
N SER A 203 5.46 -6.18 -18.40
CA SER A 203 5.95 -7.35 -17.66
C SER A 203 6.37 -8.50 -18.60
N LEU A 204 5.59 -8.77 -19.64
CA LEU A 204 5.96 -9.76 -20.67
C LEU A 204 7.25 -9.36 -21.40
N ALA A 205 7.40 -8.08 -21.74
CA ALA A 205 8.60 -7.58 -22.40
C ALA A 205 9.86 -7.68 -21.51
N LEU A 206 9.70 -7.61 -20.18
CA LEU A 206 10.81 -7.82 -19.24
C LEU A 206 11.21 -9.29 -19.14
N GLY A 207 10.25 -10.22 -19.13
CA GLY A 207 10.51 -11.66 -19.03
C GLY A 207 11.03 -12.32 -20.32
N ALA A 208 10.89 -11.65 -21.47
CA ALA A 208 11.40 -12.13 -22.76
C ALA A 208 12.91 -11.87 -22.97
N LYS A 209 13.58 -11.20 -22.03
CA LYS A 209 15.02 -10.90 -22.06
C LYS A 209 15.78 -11.86 -21.16
#